data_AF-A0A183TTL8-F1
#
_entry.id   AF-A0A183TTL8-F1
#
_cell.length_a   1.000
_cell.length_b   1.000
_cell.length_c   1.000
_cell.angle_alpha   90.00
_cell.angle_beta   90.00
_cell.angle_gamma   90.00
#
_symmetry.space_group_name_H-M   'P 1'
#
loop_
_entity.id
_entity.type
_entity.pdbx_description
1 polymer ?
#
loop_
_entity_poly.entity_id
_entity_poly.type
_entity_poly.pdbx_seq_one_letter_code
_entity_poly.pdbx_strand_id
1 'polypeptide(L)' 'MHEHKDQLWTAPELLRDETAAFVGTQRGDVYSFAIILHEIFFRTAPYGLPDTPAAEIVDKVWAGNPLFRPEV' A
#
# COMPACT_ATOMS: atom_id res chain seq x y z
N MET A 1 -12.65 1.50 -15.22
CA MET A 1 -11.79 2.02 -14.14
C MET A 1 -11.30 0.81 -13.36
N HIS A 2 -10.01 0.48 -13.44
CA HIS A 2 -9.46 -0.50 -12.49
C HIS A 2 -9.50 0.16 -11.11
N GLU A 3 -10.19 -0.48 -10.17
CA GLU A 3 -10.32 0.01 -8.82
C GLU A 3 -8.99 -0.28 -8.10
N HIS A 4 -8.11 0.72 -8.00
CA HIS A 4 -6.77 0.57 -7.40
C HIS A 4 -6.83 0.32 -5.87
N LYS A 5 -8.03 0.16 -5.30
CA LYS A 5 -8.22 -0.08 -3.87
C LYS A 5 -7.55 -1.38 -3.42
N ASP A 6 -7.60 -2.41 -4.26
CA ASP A 6 -7.01 -3.72 -3.94
C ASP A 6 -5.48 -3.66 -3.83
N GLN A 7 -4.86 -2.60 -4.35
CA GLN A 7 -3.40 -2.39 -4.36
C GLN A 7 -2.89 -1.58 -3.16
N LEU A 8 -3.77 -1.04 -2.30
CA LEU A 8 -3.35 -0.18 -1.18
C LEU A 8 -2.44 -0.91 -0.19
N TRP A 9 -2.63 -2.22 -0.02
CA TRP A 9 -1.82 -3.07 0.87
C TRP A 9 -0.63 -3.71 0.16
N THR A 10 -0.43 -3.44 -1.13
CA THR A 10 0.61 -4.08 -1.93
C THR A 10 1.93 -3.33 -1.76
N ALA A 11 2.98 -4.08 -1.45
CA ALA A 11 4.32 -3.53 -1.25
C ALA A 11 4.87 -2.92 -2.54
N PRO A 12 5.69 -1.86 -2.45
CA PRO A 12 6.18 -1.13 -3.62
C PRO A 12 7.03 -1.98 -4.56
N GLU A 13 7.71 -3.01 -4.07
CA GLU A 13 8.41 -3.99 -4.90
C GLU A 13 7.45 -4.91 -5.68
N LEU A 14 6.30 -5.25 -5.10
CA LEU A 14 5.28 -6.08 -5.75
C LEU A 14 4.46 -5.26 -6.76
N LEU A 15 4.27 -3.95 -6.51
CA LEU A 15 3.64 -3.06 -7.48
C LEU A 15 4.50 -2.85 -8.75
N ARG A 16 5.81 -3.12 -8.68
CA ARG A 16 6.75 -2.94 -9.80
C ARG A 16 7.08 -4.24 -10.55
N ASP A 17 6.74 -5.39 -9.98
CA ASP A 17 7.05 -6.71 -10.54
C ASP A 17 5.83 -7.63 -10.44
N GLU A 18 5.16 -7.84 -11.57
CA GLU A 18 3.98 -8.70 -11.68
C GLU A 18 4.28 -10.17 -11.36
N THR A 19 5.50 -10.64 -11.64
CA THR A 19 5.90 -12.02 -11.32
C THR A 19 6.05 -12.19 -9.82
N ALA A 20 6.69 -11.23 -9.16
CA ALA A 20 6.79 -11.21 -7.71
C ALA A 20 5.41 -11.06 -7.05
N ALA A 21 4.52 -10.22 -7.60
CA ALA A 21 3.16 -10.06 -7.11
C ALA A 21 2.35 -11.35 -7.19
N PHE A 22 2.53 -12.15 -8.23
CA PHE A 22 1.86 -13.45 -8.38
C PHE A 22 2.32 -14.47 -7.34
N VAL A 23 3.61 -14.49 -7.00
CA VAL A 23 4.18 -15.44 -6.03
C VAL A 23 3.99 -14.98 -4.58
N GLY A 24 3.95 -13.66 -4.35
CA GLY A 24 4.02 -13.06 -3.03
C GLY A 24 5.43 -13.14 -2.44
N THR A 25 5.69 -12.32 -1.42
CA THR A 25 6.95 -12.35 -0.68
C THR A 25 6.73 -12.09 0.80
N GLN A 26 7.57 -12.67 1.66
CA GLN A 26 7.52 -12.42 3.11
C GLN A 26 7.63 -10.93 3.44
N ARG A 27 8.44 -10.16 2.69
CA ARG A 27 8.57 -8.71 2.87
C ARG A 27 7.28 -7.98 2.51
N GLY A 28 6.61 -8.45 1.45
CA GLY A 28 5.28 -7.99 1.08
C GLY A 28 4.22 -8.26 2.17
N ASP A 29 4.28 -9.42 2.82
CA ASP A 29 3.38 -9.75 3.93
C ASP A 29 3.61 -8.84 5.15
N VAL A 30 4.88 -8.54 5.47
CA VAL A 30 5.20 -7.59 6.55
C VAL A 30 4.68 -6.19 6.21
N TYR A 31 4.82 -5.76 4.96
CA TYR A 31 4.35 -4.46 4.49
C TYR A 31 2.82 -4.35 4.60
N SER A 32 2.08 -5.32 4.06
CA SER A 32 0.61 -5.32 4.09
C SER A 32 0.09 -5.38 5.52
N PHE A 33 0.72 -6.21 6.37
CA PHE A 33 0.36 -6.31 7.77
C PHE A 33 0.59 -4.99 8.54
N ALA A 34 1.66 -4.24 8.23
CA ALA A 34 1.91 -2.94 8.85
C ALA A 34 0.80 -1.92 8.54
N ILE A 35 0.26 -1.92 7.32
CA ILE A 35 -0.87 -1.07 6.93
C ILE A 35 -2.14 -1.50 7.67
N ILE A 36 -2.43 -2.80 7.72
CA ILE A 36 -3.59 -3.34 8.46
C ILE A 36 -3.52 -2.97 9.94
N LEU A 37 -2.34 -3.11 10.56
CA LEU A 37 -2.13 -2.71 11.95
C LEU A 37 -2.39 -1.21 12.15
N HIS A 38 -1.91 -0.36 11.22
CA HIS A 38 -2.17 1.07 11.27
C HIS A 38 -3.68 1.37 11.23
N GLU A 39 -4.43 0.76 10.31
CA GLU A 39 -5.89 0.92 10.25
C GLU A 39 -6.57 0.50 11.57
N ILE A 40 -6.14 -0.60 12.18
CA ILE A 40 -6.71 -1.11 13.44
C ILE A 40 -6.40 -0.16 14.61
N PHE A 41 -5.14 0.25 14.77
CA PHE A 41 -4.71 1.06 15.91
C PHE A 41 -5.23 2.49 15.83
N PHE A 42 -5.24 3.08 14.63
CA PHE A 42 -5.63 4.47 14.42
C PHE A 42 -7.07 4.63 13.95
N ARG A 43 -7.79 3.53 13.69
CA ARG A 43 -9.20 3.53 13.24
C ARG A 43 -9.42 4.42 12.02
N THR A 44 -8.51 4.31 11.06
CA THR A 44 -8.46 5.15 9.86
C THR A 44 -8.40 4.31 8.58
N ALA A 45 -8.52 4.97 7.43
CA ALA A 45 -8.33 4.35 6.12
C ALA A 45 -6.86 3.97 5.89
N PRO A 46 -6.52 3.11 4.89
CA PRO A 46 -5.13 2.84 4.55
C PRO A 46 -4.34 4.13 4.38
N TYR A 47 -3.13 4.17 4.95
CA TYR A 47 -2.24 5.34 5.00
C TYR A 47 -2.75 6.55 5.82
N GLY A 48 -3.93 6.48 6.43
CA GLY A 48 -4.49 7.59 7.19
C GLY A 48 -5.13 8.69 6.32
N LEU A 49 -5.37 8.41 5.03
CA LEU A 49 -5.73 9.42 4.03
C LEU A 49 -7.09 9.10 3.38
N PRO A 50 -8.23 9.27 4.09
CA PRO A 50 -9.55 8.83 3.63
C PRO A 50 -10.05 9.60 2.39
N ASP A 51 -9.62 10.84 2.22
CA ASP A 51 -10.04 11.70 1.10
C ASP A 51 -9.08 11.62 -0.11
N THR A 52 -8.00 10.83 -0.02
CA THR A 52 -7.03 10.67 -1.10
C THR A 52 -7.42 9.48 -1.98
N PRO A 53 -7.51 9.65 -3.32
CA PRO A 53 -7.81 8.55 -4.22
C PRO A 53 -6.79 7.42 -4.14
N ALA A 54 -7.26 6.17 -4.19
CA ALA A 54 -6.38 4.99 -4.10
C ALA A 54 -5.29 4.97 -5.18
N ALA A 55 -5.61 5.42 -6.41
CA ALA A 55 -4.63 5.52 -7.48
C ALA A 55 -3.49 6.48 -7.15
N GLU A 56 -3.77 7.62 -6.51
CA GLU A 56 -2.74 8.59 -6.11
C GLU A 56 -1.84 8.01 -5.02
N ILE A 57 -2.42 7.28 -4.06
CA ILE A 57 -1.65 6.56 -3.03
C ILE A 57 -0.73 5.52 -3.68
N VAL A 58 -1.29 4.69 -4.55
CA VAL A 58 -0.56 3.63 -5.26
C VAL A 58 0.57 4.22 -6.11
N ASP A 59 0.33 5.31 -6.84
CA ASP A 59 1.36 6.00 -7.62
C ASP A 59 2.50 6.53 -6.75
N LYS A 60 2.20 7.09 -5.57
CA LYS A 60 3.21 7.56 -4.61
C LYS A 60 4.03 6.41 -4.03
N VAL A 61 3.38 5.30 -3.68
CA VAL A 61 4.04 4.08 -3.20
C VAL A 61 4.93 3.49 -4.29
N TRP A 62 4.43 3.45 -5.53
CA TRP A 62 5.16 2.98 -6.71
C TRP A 62 6.34 3.89 -7.09
N ALA A 63 6.23 5.21 -6.92
CA ALA A 63 7.33 6.14 -7.20
C ALA A 63 8.47 6.05 -6.16
N GLY A 64 8.15 5.73 -4.90
CA GLY A 64 9.12 5.34 -3.87
C GLY A 64 10.10 6.43 -3.40
N ASN A 65 9.91 7.71 -3.75
CA ASN A 65 10.84 8.77 -3.36
C ASN A 65 10.13 10.09 -2.96
N PRO A 66 10.12 10.47 -1.66
CA PRO A 66 10.52 9.68 -0.48
C PRO A 66 9.59 8.48 -0.23
N LEU A 67 9.97 7.58 0.69
CA LEU A 67 9.12 6.44 1.10
C LEU A 67 7.76 6.95 1.59
N PHE A 68 6.70 6.65 0.83
CA PHE A 68 5.34 6.98 1.21
C PHE A 68 4.89 6.03 2.32
N ARG A 69 4.48 6.58 3.47
CA ARG A 69 4.11 5.82 4.68
C ARG A 69 2.78 6.33 5.25
N PRO A 70 2.06 5.51 6.03
CA PRO A 70 0.90 5.98 6.76
C PRO A 70 1.19 7.18 7.67
N GLU A 71 0.27 8.15 7.68
CA GLU A 71 0.30 9.29 8.59
C GLU A 71 -0.19 8.86 9.99
N VAL A 72 0.49 9.35 11.03
CA VAL A 72 0.21 9.01 12.44
C VAL A 72 -0.77 9.98 13.08
#